data_AF-A0A3L9M305-F1
#
_entry.id   AF-A0A3L9M305-F1
#
_cell.length_a   1.000
_cell.length_b   1.000
_cell.length_c   1.000
_cell.angle_alpha   90.00
_cell.angle_beta   90.00
_cell.angle_gamma   90.00
#
_symmetry.space_group_name_H-M   'P 1'
#
loop_
_entity.id
_entity.type
_entity.pdbx_description
1 polymer ?
#
loop_
_entity_poly.entity_id
_entity_poly.type
_entity_poly.pdbx_seq_one_letter_code
_entity_poly.pdbx_strand_id
1 'polypeptide(L)' 'MIEENINKVDELVELIKEYSSKNPEQRFTQILFNLKINEFKADDFTQGLRDNYHDLDQNVLKRIRERLELLES' A
#
# COMPACT_ATOMS: atom_id res chain seq x y z
N MET A 1 16.64 20.55 -15.70
CA MET A 1 15.60 19.53 -15.53
C MET A 1 15.19 19.59 -14.07
N ILE A 2 13.99 20.10 -13.80
CA ILE A 2 13.44 20.08 -12.45
C ILE A 2 12.81 18.70 -12.35
N GLU A 3 13.44 17.78 -11.62
CA GLU A 3 12.72 16.60 -11.15
C GLU A 3 11.56 17.15 -10.31
N GLU A 4 10.33 17.05 -10.84
CA GLU A 4 9.14 17.29 -10.04
C GLU A 4 9.28 16.39 -8.80
N ASN A 5 9.38 17.03 -7.63
CA ASN A 5 9.14 16.35 -6.37
C ASN A 5 7.67 15.96 -6.39
N ILE A 6 7.35 14.85 -7.07
CA ILE A 6 6.03 14.24 -7.00
C ILE A 6 5.82 13.95 -5.52
N ASN A 7 4.78 14.56 -4.98
CA ASN A 7 4.39 14.35 -3.61
C ASN A 7 4.03 12.86 -3.46
N LYS A 8 4.86 12.12 -2.72
CA LYS A 8 4.71 10.67 -2.55
C LYS A 8 3.36 10.31 -1.93
N VAL A 9 2.81 11.20 -1.11
CA VAL A 9 1.48 11.03 -0.52
C VAL A 9 0.40 11.06 -1.60
N ASP A 10 0.47 11.99 -2.55
CA ASP A 10 -0.52 12.08 -3.64
C ASP A 10 -0.46 10.82 -4.51
N GLU A 11 0.75 10.29 -4.75
CA GLU A 11 0.93 9.03 -5.46
C GLU A 11 0.34 7.83 -4.70
N LEU A 12 0.58 7.74 -3.39
CA LEU A 12 -0.03 6.71 -2.54
C LEU A 12 -1.57 6.76 -2.61
N VAL A 13 -2.14 7.96 -2.55
CA VAL A 13 -3.59 8.16 -2.61
C VAL A 13 -4.15 7.72 -3.96
N GLU A 14 -3.48 8.07 -5.07
CA GLU A 14 -3.97 7.67 -6.40
C GLU A 14 -3.88 6.15 -6.61
N LEU A 15 -2.82 5.49 -6.12
CA LEU A 15 -2.71 4.03 -6.15
C LEU A 15 -3.82 3.34 -5.35
N ILE A 16 -4.13 3.84 -4.15
CA ILE A 16 -5.23 3.33 -3.32
C ILE A 16 -6.58 3.48 -4.06
N LYS A 17 -6.80 4.64 -4.68
CA LYS A 17 -8.03 4.95 -5.42
C LYS A 17 -8.17 4.07 -6.66
N GLU A 18 -7.11 3.89 -7.43
CA GLU A 18 -7.11 3.01 -8.60
C GLU A 18 -7.43 1.56 -8.19
N TYR A 19 -6.72 1.03 -7.20
CA TYR A 19 -6.98 -0.33 -6.70
C TYR A 19 -8.41 -0.48 -6.16
N SER A 20 -8.90 0.50 -5.40
CA SER A 20 -10.27 0.51 -4.88
C SER A 20 -11.31 0.50 -6.00
N SER A 21 -11.05 1.18 -7.11
CA SER A 21 -11.98 1.22 -8.25
C SER A 21 -12.10 -0.14 -8.95
N LYS A 22 -11.01 -0.92 -8.94
CA LYS A 22 -10.94 -2.28 -9.50
C LYS A 22 -11.52 -3.35 -8.54
N ASN A 23 -11.63 -3.06 -7.25
CA ASN A 23 -12.08 -3.99 -6.21
C ASN A 23 -13.21 -3.39 -5.35
N PRO A 24 -14.37 -3.05 -5.95
CA PRO A 24 -15.43 -2.29 -5.28
C PRO A 24 -16.10 -3.02 -4.11
N GLU A 25 -15.93 -4.34 -4.01
CA GLU A 25 -16.44 -5.18 -2.92
C GLU A 25 -15.58 -5.10 -1.65
N GLN A 26 -14.34 -4.61 -1.74
CA GLN A 26 -13.44 -4.52 -0.61
C GLN A 26 -13.69 -3.25 0.20
N ARG A 27 -13.75 -3.39 1.53
CA ARG A 27 -13.82 -2.23 2.44
C ARG A 27 -12.47 -1.52 2.48
N PHE A 28 -12.48 -0.24 2.83
CA PHE A 28 -11.27 0.60 2.88
C PHE A 28 -10.09 -0.05 3.62
N THR A 29 -10.31 -0.60 4.82
CA THR A 29 -9.22 -1.24 5.57
C THR A 29 -8.71 -2.52 4.91
N GLN A 30 -9.57 -3.28 4.22
CA GLN A 30 -9.16 -4.46 3.45
C GLN A 30 -8.29 -4.06 2.26
N ILE A 31 -8.61 -2.95 1.60
CA ILE A 31 -7.77 -2.37 0.53
C ILE A 31 -6.36 -2.05 1.08
N LEU A 32 -6.28 -1.36 2.22
CA LEU A 32 -4.98 -1.03 2.84
C LEU A 32 -4.16 -2.28 3.19
N PHE A 33 -4.82 -3.36 3.65
CA PHE A 33 -4.15 -4.64 3.92
C PHE A 33 -3.70 -5.34 2.64
N ASN A 34 -4.56 -5.41 1.62
CA ASN A 34 -4.26 -6.10 0.37
C ASN A 34 -3.13 -5.41 -0.41
N LEU A 35 -3.01 -4.10 -0.25
CA LEU A 35 -1.90 -3.27 -0.75
C LEU A 35 -0.66 -3.27 0.14
N LYS A 36 -0.63 -4.05 1.24
CA LYS A 36 0.52 -4.12 2.16
C LYS A 36 0.93 -2.77 2.80
N ILE A 37 -0.05 -1.89 2.99
CA ILE A 37 0.11 -0.64 3.76
C ILE A 37 0.01 -0.94 5.26
N ASN A 38 -1.01 -1.73 5.62
CA ASN A 38 -1.12 -2.36 6.92
C ASN A 38 -0.78 -3.84 6.76
N GLU A 39 -0.01 -4.40 7.70
CA GLU A 39 0.51 -5.77 7.60
C GLU A 39 0.52 -6.43 8.98
N PHE A 40 0.57 -7.75 9.02
CA PHE A 40 0.90 -8.49 10.24
C PHE A 40 2.42 -8.50 10.46
N LYS A 41 2.89 -8.66 11.70
CA LYS A 41 4.34 -8.67 12.02
C LYS A 41 5.11 -9.81 11.34
N ALA A 42 4.41 -10.87 10.97
CA ALA A 42 4.85 -12.00 10.16
C ALA A 42 3.66 -12.47 9.32
N ASP A 43 3.83 -13.50 8.49
CA ASP A 43 2.70 -14.22 7.86
C ASP A 43 1.87 -15.03 8.89
N ASP A 44 1.91 -14.62 10.16
CA ASP A 44 1.24 -15.20 11.32
C ASP A 44 0.27 -14.16 11.93
N PHE A 45 -1.02 -14.44 11.76
CA PHE A 45 -2.13 -13.62 12.27
C PHE A 45 -2.16 -13.49 13.79
N THR A 46 -1.45 -14.37 14.52
CA THR A 46 -1.41 -14.37 15.99
C THR A 46 -0.38 -13.39 16.56
N GLN A 47 0.58 -12.94 15.74
CA GLN A 47 1.63 -12.00 16.15
C GLN A 47 1.16 -10.53 16.18
N GLY A 48 -0.08 -10.29 15.73
CA GLY A 48 -0.69 -8.95 15.68
C GLY A 48 -0.21 -8.11 14.51
N LEU A 49 -0.64 -6.85 14.49
CA LEU A 49 -0.32 -5.90 13.42
C LEU A 49 1.10 -5.36 13.56
N ARG A 50 1.77 -5.21 12.42
CA ARG A 50 3.01 -4.49 12.29
C ARG A 50 2.73 -3.00 12.49
N ASP A 51 3.57 -2.35 13.28
CA ASP A 51 3.57 -0.89 13.39
C ASP A 51 4.20 -0.28 12.13
N ASN A 52 3.48 0.65 11.50
CA ASN A 52 3.92 1.39 10.31
C ASN A 52 4.27 2.85 10.62
N TYR A 53 4.32 3.26 11.89
CA TYR A 53 4.63 4.64 12.30
C TYR A 53 5.97 5.17 11.75
N HIS A 54 6.96 4.28 11.58
CA HIS A 54 8.28 4.63 11.05
C HIS A 54 8.47 4.34 9.55
N ASP A 55 7.40 3.99 8.83
CA ASP A 55 7.50 3.78 7.39
C ASP A 55 7.65 5.12 6.66
N LEU A 56 8.74 5.23 5.90
CA LEU A 56 8.90 6.33 4.94
C LEU A 56 7.97 6.08 3.74
N ASP A 57 7.33 7.13 3.24
CA ASP A 57 6.41 7.04 2.08
C ASP A 57 7.02 6.30 0.88
N GLN A 58 8.32 6.52 0.62
CA GLN A 58 9.04 5.83 -0.45
C GLN A 58 9.09 4.30 -0.28
N ASN A 59 9.17 3.83 0.96
CA ASN A 59 9.18 2.39 1.26
C ASN A 59 7.77 1.82 1.09
N VAL A 60 6.74 2.57 1.50
CA VAL A 60 5.34 2.17 1.29
C VAL A 60 5.03 2.08 -0.21
N LEU A 61 5.41 3.10 -0.99
CA LEU A 61 5.24 3.11 -2.45
C LEU A 61 5.90 1.91 -3.10
N LYS A 62 7.15 1.61 -2.72
CA LYS A 62 7.87 0.44 -3.23
C LYS A 62 7.09 -0.86 -2.95
N ARG A 63 6.63 -1.06 -1.70
CA ARG A 63 5.86 -2.26 -1.32
C ARG A 63 4.54 -2.38 -2.10
N ILE A 64 3.81 -1.28 -2.26
CA ILE A 64 2.55 -1.27 -3.03
C ILE A 64 2.80 -1.69 -4.47
N ARG A 65 3.81 -1.11 -5.13
CA ARG A 65 4.14 -1.43 -6.53
C ARG A 65 4.53 -2.91 -6.70
N GLU A 66 5.43 -3.42 -5.85
CA GLU A 66 5.79 -4.84 -5.83
C GLU A 66 4.57 -5.74 -5.60
N ARG A 67 3.62 -5.29 -4.75
CA ARG A 67 2.39 -6.04 -4.47
C ARG A 67 1.43 -6.04 -5.66
N LEU A 68 1.29 -4.93 -6.38
CA LEU A 68 0.43 -4.84 -7.56
C LEU A 68 0.95 -5.74 -8.68
N GLU A 69 2.27 -5.75 -8.93
CA GLU A 69 2.90 -6.66 -9.91
C GLU A 69 2.59 -8.13 -9.62
N LEU A 70 2.56 -8.53 -8.34
CA LEU A 70 2.21 -9.89 -7.91
C LEU A 70 0.71 -10.22 -8.00
N LEU A 71 -0.16 -9.22 -8.03
CA LEU A 71 -1.62 -9.42 -8.15
C LEU A 71 -2.07 -9.50 -9.61
N GLU A 72 -1.30 -8.90 -10.52
CA GLU A 72 -1.55 -8.87 -11.96
C GLU A 72 -0.90 -10.03 -12.73
N SER A 73 -0.05 -10.83 -12.05
CA SER A 73 0.58 -12.05 -12.59
C SER A 73 -0.31 -13.28 -12.50
#